data_AF-A0AAV5YR06-F1
#
_entry.id   AF-A0AAV5YR06-F1
#
_cell.length_a   1.000
_cell.length_b   1.000
_cell.length_c   1.000
_cell.angle_alpha   90.00
_cell.angle_beta   90.00
_cell.angle_gamma   90.00
#
_symmetry.space_group_name_H-M   'P 1'
#
loop_
_entity.id
_entity.type
_entity.pdbx_description
1 polymer ?
#
loop_
_entity_poly.entity_id
_entity_poly.type
_entity_poly.pdbx_seq_one_letter_code
_entity_poly.pdbx_strand_id
1 'polypeptide(L)'
;MVAELEVTQGRVGVGCLDVKRDAFIVERFVEARGGCQRIAIRVPASELGEVVFRNASPGGASHFRVLRLGLTLEDVSRSPWPVDLLPREIHAEPVRRPEELKVFNDELAVAINRARMDFIEGLALPLEG
;
A
#
# COMPACT_ATOMS: atom_id res chain seq x y z
N MET A 1 -5.63 7.94 9.54
CA MET A 1 -5.92 8.52 10.87
C MET A 1 -4.70 8.42 11.75
N VAL A 2 -4.45 9.42 12.60
CA VAL A 2 -3.39 9.47 13.59
C VAL A 2 -4.00 9.85 14.94
N ALA A 3 -3.66 9.08 15.98
CA ALA A 3 -4.04 9.35 17.37
C ALA A 3 -2.78 9.49 18.22
N GLU A 4 -2.66 10.59 18.96
CA GLU A 4 -1.62 10.79 19.97
C GLU A 4 -2.26 10.66 21.34
N LEU A 5 -1.76 9.71 22.13
CA LEU A 5 -2.38 9.27 23.38
C LEU A 5 -1.35 9.20 24.48
N GLU A 6 -1.79 9.51 25.69
CA GLU A 6 -1.03 9.24 26.90
C GLU A 6 -1.84 8.25 27.73
N VAL A 7 -1.32 7.03 27.89
CA VAL A 7 -1.96 5.99 28.71
C VAL A 7 -1.25 5.96 30.05
N THR A 8 -1.97 6.32 31.11
CA THR A 8 -1.44 6.37 32.47
C THR A 8 -1.64 5.07 33.22
N GLN A 9 -2.68 4.30 32.86
CA GLN A 9 -2.97 3.00 33.46
C GLN A 9 -3.66 2.06 32.46
N GLY A 10 -3.29 0.78 32.50
CA GLY A 10 -3.95 -0.26 31.71
C GLY A 10 -3.52 -0.29 30.24
N ARG A 11 -4.47 -0.65 29.37
CA ARG A 11 -4.28 -0.90 27.94
C ARG A 11 -5.51 -0.48 27.16
N VAL A 12 -5.31 0.42 26.20
CA VAL A 12 -6.39 0.99 25.37
C VAL A 12 -6.30 0.42 23.97
N GLY A 13 -7.42 -0.13 23.48
CA GLY A 13 -7.61 -0.46 22.07
C GLY A 13 -8.12 0.77 21.32
N VAL A 14 -7.50 1.09 20.20
CA VAL A 14 -7.87 2.19 19.31
C VAL A 14 -8.09 1.62 17.93
N GLY A 15 -9.30 1.76 17.42
CA GLY A 15 -9.67 1.18 16.14
C GLY A 15 -10.67 2.03 15.38
N CYS A 16 -10.79 1.74 14.09
CA CYS A 16 -11.88 2.22 13.27
C CYS A 16 -12.88 1.08 13.11
N LEU A 17 -14.15 1.39 13.34
CA LEU A 17 -15.23 0.52 12.93
C LEU A 17 -15.47 0.61 11.43
N ASP A 18 -16.12 -0.40 10.88
CA ASP A 18 -16.70 -0.36 9.55
C ASP A 18 -17.90 0.60 9.49
N VAL A 19 -18.42 0.82 8.28
CA VAL A 19 -19.56 1.72 8.07
C VAL A 19 -20.83 1.23 8.77
N LYS A 20 -20.98 -0.09 8.95
CA LYS A 20 -22.13 -0.70 9.66
C LYS A 20 -22.01 -0.64 11.17
N ARG A 21 -20.81 -0.32 11.69
CA ARG A 21 -20.48 -0.21 13.11
C ARG A 21 -20.57 -1.54 13.86
N ASP A 22 -20.41 -2.66 13.16
CA ASP A 22 -20.51 -4.00 13.75
C ASP A 22 -19.15 -4.68 13.94
N ALA A 23 -18.12 -4.22 13.23
CA ALA A 23 -16.78 -4.79 13.29
C ALA A 23 -15.67 -3.74 13.22
N PHE A 24 -14.51 -4.06 13.83
CA PHE A 24 -13.29 -3.29 13.63
C PHE A 24 -12.65 -3.65 12.30
N ILE A 25 -12.41 -2.66 11.44
CA ILE A 25 -11.58 -2.84 10.24
C ILE A 25 -10.13 -3.08 10.67
N VAL A 26 -9.69 -2.30 11.66
CA VAL A 26 -8.34 -2.38 12.22
C VAL A 26 -8.35 -1.83 13.62
N GLU A 27 -7.57 -2.46 14.48
CA GLU A 27 -7.35 -2.05 15.85
C GLU A 27 -5.86 -2.10 16.21
N ARG A 28 -5.42 -1.16 17.03
CA ARG A 28 -4.10 -1.09 17.64
C ARG A 28 -4.23 -0.91 19.14
N PHE A 29 -3.28 -1.47 19.87
CA PHE A 29 -3.28 -1.41 21.33
C PHE A 29 -2.13 -0.56 21.84
N VAL A 30 -2.42 0.22 22.87
CA VAL A 30 -1.44 1.07 23.55
C VAL A 30 -1.49 0.77 25.04
N GLU A 31 -0.34 0.56 25.63
CA GLU A 31 -0.17 0.20 27.04
C GLU A 31 0.44 1.36 27.82
N ALA A 32 0.22 1.39 29.13
CA ALA A 32 0.88 2.34 30.01
C ALA A 32 2.40 2.11 30.00
N ARG A 33 3.14 2.96 29.27
CA ARG A 33 4.61 2.91 29.16
C ARG A 33 5.30 4.23 29.52
N GLY A 34 4.54 5.21 30.01
CA GLY A 34 5.01 6.57 30.27
C GLY A 34 5.16 7.39 28.98
N GLY A 35 4.61 8.60 28.98
CA GLY A 35 4.72 9.53 27.86
C GLY A 35 3.68 9.37 26.74
N CYS A 36 3.80 10.25 25.74
CA CYS A 36 2.93 10.31 24.57
C CYS A 36 3.29 9.20 23.57
N GLN A 37 2.29 8.47 23.12
CA GLN A 37 2.38 7.43 22.11
C GLN A 37 1.53 7.81 20.91
N ARG A 38 2.15 7.75 19.72
CA ARG A 38 1.50 8.05 18.45
C ARG A 38 1.12 6.76 17.73
N ILE A 39 -0.16 6.62 17.41
CA ILE A 39 -0.72 5.52 16.63
C ILE A 39 -1.11 6.06 15.26
N ALA A 40 -0.73 5.36 14.19
CA ALA A 40 -1.26 5.56 12.86
C ALA A 40 -2.15 4.38 12.46
N ILE A 41 -3.36 4.69 12.03
CA ILE A 41 -4.35 3.73 11.54
C ILE A 41 -4.70 4.11 10.11
N ARG A 42 -4.47 3.19 9.17
CA ARG A 42 -4.80 3.34 7.75
C ARG A 42 -5.95 2.41 7.40
N VAL A 43 -7.01 2.97 6.81
CA VAL A 43 -8.19 2.24 6.35
C VAL A 43 -8.65 2.83 5.02
N PRO A 44 -9.31 2.04 4.16
CA PRO A 44 -9.96 2.56 2.96
C PRO A 44 -10.98 3.66 3.32
N ALA A 45 -10.98 4.77 2.59
CA ALA A 45 -11.88 5.89 2.88
C ALA A 45 -13.36 5.51 2.73
N SER A 46 -13.69 4.61 1.80
CA SER A 46 -15.03 4.08 1.57
C SER A 46 -15.57 3.23 2.72
N GLU A 47 -14.69 2.75 3.59
CA GLU A 47 -15.03 1.85 4.69
C GLU A 47 -14.93 2.53 6.06
N LEU A 48 -14.48 3.79 6.12
CA LEU A 48 -14.23 4.49 7.37
C LEU A 48 -15.53 4.79 8.14
N GLY A 49 -15.75 4.05 9.23
CA GLY A 49 -16.75 4.35 10.26
C GLY A 49 -16.20 5.20 11.41
N GLU A 50 -16.77 5.01 12.60
CA GLU A 50 -16.38 5.75 13.81
C GLU A 50 -15.03 5.29 14.37
N VAL A 51 -14.31 6.22 14.99
CA VAL A 51 -13.09 5.92 15.77
C VAL A 51 -13.49 5.58 17.19
N VAL A 52 -13.10 4.39 17.65
CA VAL A 52 -13.47 3.88 18.96
C VAL A 52 -12.23 3.65 19.82
N PHE A 53 -12.33 4.09 21.07
CA PHE A 53 -11.40 3.77 22.13
C PHE A 53 -12.08 2.79 23.07
N ARG A 54 -11.48 1.62 23.30
CA ARG A 54 -12.03 0.63 24.23
C ARG A 54 -11.01 0.23 25.29
N ASN A 55 -11.54 -0.17 26.44
CA ASN A 55 -10.72 -0.84 27.43
C ASN A 55 -10.29 -2.21 26.89
N ALA A 56 -8.98 -2.40 26.75
CA ALA A 56 -8.35 -3.65 26.34
C ALA A 56 -7.44 -4.23 27.45
N SER A 57 -7.52 -3.68 28.66
CA SER A 57 -6.80 -4.16 29.83
C SER A 57 -7.54 -5.36 30.44
N PRO A 58 -6.88 -6.51 30.63
CA PRO A 58 -7.50 -7.65 31.29
C PRO A 58 -7.63 -7.46 32.80
N GLY A 59 -6.87 -6.53 33.39
CA GLY A 59 -6.74 -6.37 34.85
C GLY A 59 -7.56 -5.23 35.46
N GLY A 60 -8.43 -4.55 34.70
CA GLY A 60 -9.24 -3.46 35.23
C GLY A 60 -9.46 -2.31 34.24
N ALA A 61 -9.85 -1.15 34.77
CA ALA A 61 -10.08 0.04 33.94
C ALA A 61 -8.77 0.58 33.34
N SER A 62 -8.89 1.14 32.13
CA SER A 62 -7.79 1.87 31.50
C SER A 62 -8.01 3.37 31.65
N HIS A 63 -6.94 4.09 31.99
CA HIS A 63 -6.94 5.53 32.14
C HIS A 63 -6.00 6.12 31.08
N PHE A 64 -6.55 7.01 30.26
CA PHE A 64 -5.81 7.61 29.17
C PHE A 64 -6.33 9.00 28.85
N ARG A 65 -5.49 9.78 28.18
CA ARG A 65 -5.82 11.09 27.62
C ARG A 65 -5.54 11.09 26.13
N VAL A 66 -6.50 11.60 25.37
CA VAL A 66 -6.29 11.91 23.95
C VAL A 66 -5.66 13.29 23.86
N LEU A 67 -4.45 13.35 23.30
CA LEU A 67 -3.73 14.61 23.10
C LEU A 67 -4.06 15.22 21.74
N ARG A 68 -4.09 14.38 20.71
CA ARG A 68 -4.39 14.80 19.35
C ARG A 68 -5.08 13.67 18.58
N LEU A 69 -6.08 14.05 17.80
CA LEU A 69 -6.67 13.20 16.77
C LEU A 69 -6.62 13.94 15.43
N GLY A 70 -6.17 13.23 14.40
CA GLY A 70 -6.07 13.74 13.05
C GLY A 70 -6.54 12.72 12.04
N LEU A 71 -7.42 13.14 11.14
CA LEU A 71 -7.77 12.38 9.95
C LEU A 71 -7.09 13.04 8.76
N THR A 72 -6.44 12.22 7.94
CA THR A 72 -5.83 12.66 6.69
C THR A 72 -6.22 11.62 5.67
N LEU A 73 -6.83 12.08 4.59
CA LEU A 73 -7.01 11.28 3.39
C LEU A 73 -5.65 11.26 2.70
N GLU A 74 -5.03 10.09 2.60
CA GLU A 74 -3.88 9.93 1.73
C GLU A 74 -4.43 9.98 0.30
N ASP A 75 -4.14 11.08 -0.40
CA ASP A 75 -4.57 11.27 -1.78
C ASP A 75 -3.95 10.16 -2.63
N VAL A 76 -4.80 9.35 -3.29
CA VAL A 76 -4.40 8.20 -4.12
C VAL A 76 -3.76 8.68 -5.44
N SER A 77 -3.46 9.97 -5.59
CA SER A 77 -2.96 10.55 -6.84
C SER A 77 -1.48 10.23 -7.13
N ARG A 78 -0.70 9.73 -6.17
CA ARG A 78 0.63 9.19 -6.49
C ARG A 78 0.48 7.76 -6.99
N SER A 79 0.29 7.65 -8.30
CA SER A 79 0.49 6.41 -9.04
C SER A 79 1.72 5.68 -8.49
N PRO A 80 1.62 4.40 -8.10
CA PRO A 80 2.79 3.62 -7.67
C PRO A 80 3.76 3.40 -8.84
N TRP A 81 3.34 3.76 -10.06
CA TRP A 81 4.15 3.73 -11.26
C TRP A 81 4.79 5.10 -11.49
N PRO A 82 6.05 5.17 -11.93
CA PRO A 82 6.79 6.42 -12.18
C PRO A 82 6.29 7.19 -13.41
N VAL A 83 5.03 6.98 -13.82
CA VAL A 83 4.39 7.62 -14.95
C VAL A 83 3.09 8.26 -14.47
N ASP A 84 3.11 9.59 -14.41
CA ASP A 84 1.94 10.44 -14.22
C ASP A 84 1.12 10.42 -15.52
N LEU A 85 0.36 9.34 -15.73
CA LEU A 85 -0.60 9.25 -16.82
C LEU A 85 -1.89 9.95 -16.39
N LEU A 86 -2.05 11.21 -16.81
CA LEU A 86 -3.34 11.89 -16.71
C LEU A 86 -4.36 11.20 -17.66
N PRO A 87 -5.61 11.02 -17.23
CA PRO A 87 -6.67 10.55 -18.12
C PRO A 87 -6.81 11.54 -19.28
N ARG A 88 -6.55 11.07 -20.51
CA ARG A 88 -6.93 11.77 -21.74
C ARG A 88 -8.00 10.94 -22.43
N GLU A 89 -9.14 11.55 -22.77
CA GLU A 89 -10.14 10.93 -23.63
C GLU A 89 -9.58 10.86 -25.05
N ILE A 90 -9.02 9.69 -25.41
CA ILE A 90 -8.54 9.43 -26.77
C ILE A 90 -9.62 8.63 -27.49
N HIS A 91 -10.38 9.29 -28.36
CA HIS A 91 -11.36 8.60 -29.22
C HIS A 91 -10.70 7.90 -30.43
N ALA A 92 -9.46 8.29 -30.78
CA ALA A 92 -8.61 7.59 -31.74
C ALA A 92 -7.15 7.92 -31.44
N GLU A 93 -6.31 6.90 -31.26
CA GLU A 93 -4.87 7.10 -31.10
C GLU A 93 -4.24 7.23 -32.50
N PRO A 94 -3.47 8.28 -32.78
CA PRO A 94 -2.78 8.38 -34.05
C PRO A 94 -1.76 7.25 -34.14
N VAL A 95 -2.06 6.26 -34.98
CA VAL A 95 -1.12 5.19 -35.34
C VAL A 95 0.03 5.86 -36.09
N ARG A 96 1.15 6.07 -35.38
CA ARG A 96 2.39 6.50 -36.05
C ARG A 96 2.77 5.42 -37.04
N ARG A 97 3.30 5.83 -38.20
CA ARG A 97 3.67 4.88 -39.25
C ARG A 97 4.72 3.89 -38.69
N PRO A 98 4.69 2.60 -39.06
CA PRO A 98 5.60 1.59 -38.52
C PRO A 98 7.08 1.96 -38.61
N GLU A 99 7.42 2.74 -39.64
CA GLU A 99 8.76 3.27 -39.91
C GLU A 99 9.22 4.38 -38.95
N GLU A 100 8.34 4.97 -38.13
CA GLU A 100 8.64 6.05 -37.18
C GLU A 100 8.79 5.57 -35.72
N LEU A 101 8.55 4.29 -35.43
CA LEU A 101 8.59 3.71 -34.08
C LEU A 101 9.58 2.55 -34.02
N LYS A 102 10.87 2.84 -33.98
CA LYS A 102 11.88 1.90 -33.45
C LYS A 102 11.76 1.86 -31.92
N VAL A 103 10.75 1.15 -31.41
CA VAL A 103 10.53 0.99 -29.95
C VAL A 103 11.42 -0.11 -29.37
N PHE A 104 11.91 -1.00 -30.23
CA PHE A 104 12.84 -2.07 -29.88
C PHE A 104 14.15 -1.87 -30.63
N ASN A 105 15.27 -2.09 -29.93
CA ASN A 105 16.57 -2.14 -30.57
C ASN A 105 16.74 -3.53 -31.18
N ASP A 106 16.30 -3.69 -32.43
CA ASP A 106 16.31 -4.97 -33.14
C ASP A 106 17.72 -5.57 -33.24
N GLU A 107 18.76 -4.74 -33.36
CA GLU A 107 20.15 -5.21 -33.40
C GLU A 107 20.56 -5.85 -32.08
N LEU A 108 20.18 -5.24 -30.95
CA LEU A 108 20.44 -5.79 -29.63
C LEU A 108 19.63 -7.07 -29.39
N ALA A 109 18.37 -7.09 -29.80
CA ALA A 109 17.52 -8.27 -29.69
C ALA A 109 18.08 -9.45 -30.50
N VAL A 110 18.55 -9.19 -31.73
CA VAL A 110 19.23 -10.17 -32.58
C VAL A 110 20.53 -10.67 -31.93
N ALA A 111 21.34 -9.78 -31.35
CA ALA A 111 22.58 -10.16 -30.68
C ALA A 111 22.32 -11.05 -29.44
N ILE A 112 21.34 -10.70 -28.61
CA ILE A 112 20.94 -11.51 -27.45
C ILE A 112 20.42 -12.88 -27.88
N ASN A 113 19.57 -12.93 -28.91
CA ASN A 113 19.01 -14.18 -29.38
C ASN A 113 20.08 -15.09 -29.98
N ARG A 114 21.06 -14.52 -30.71
CA ARG A 114 22.22 -15.26 -31.22
C ARG A 114 23.05 -15.85 -30.08
N ALA A 115 23.41 -15.04 -29.09
CA ALA A 115 24.16 -15.52 -27.93
C ALA A 115 23.42 -16.62 -27.15
N ARG A 116 22.08 -16.55 -27.08
CA ARG A 116 21.26 -17.60 -26.48
C ARG A 116 21.31 -18.90 -27.28
N MET A 117 21.21 -18.84 -28.61
CA MET A 117 21.29 -20.02 -29.47
C MET A 117 22.68 -20.66 -29.39
N ASP A 118 23.75 -19.87 -29.46
CA ASP A 118 25.13 -20.34 -29.33
C ASP A 118 25.35 -21.06 -27.98
N PHE A 119 24.76 -20.54 -26.89
CA PHE A 119 24.81 -21.18 -25.59
C PHE A 119 24.06 -22.52 -25.54
N ILE A 120 22.87 -22.60 -26.13
CA ILE A 120 22.08 -23.84 -26.19
C ILE A 120 22.79 -24.91 -27.01
N GLU A 121 23.37 -24.53 -28.15
CA GLU A 121 24.17 -25.45 -28.98
C GLU A 121 25.44 -25.92 -28.24
N GLY A 122 26.11 -25.02 -27.52
CA GLY A 122 27.29 -25.33 -26.71
C GLY A 122 27.03 -26.23 -25.50
N LEU A 123 25.78 -26.30 -25.02
CA LEU A 123 25.40 -27.18 -23.92
C LEU A 123 25.30 -28.67 -24.34
N ALA A 124 25.38 -28.99 -25.64
CA ALA A 124 25.35 -30.36 -26.19
C ALA A 124 24.31 -31.28 -25.52
N LEU A 125 23.14 -30.72 -25.19
CA LEU A 125 22.07 -31.48 -24.55
C LEU A 125 21.53 -32.47 -25.56
N PRO A 126 21.40 -33.77 -25.22
CA PRO A 126 20.76 -34.73 -26.10
C PRO A 126 19.31 -34.29 -26.28
N LEU A 127 18.96 -33.91 -27.50
CA LEU A 127 17.57 -33.73 -27.91
C LEU A 127 16.95 -35.12 -28.09
N GLU A 128 16.72 -35.83 -26.98
CA GLU A 128 15.75 -36.92 -26.97
C GLU A 128 14.35 -36.32 -26.76
N GLY A 129 13.45 -36.68 -27.68
CA GLY A 129 12.07 -36.20 -27.75
C GLY A 129 11.13 -36.81 -26.72
#